data_AF-A0A1P8KQ54-F1
#
_entry.id   AF-A0A1P8KQ54-F1
#
_cell.length_a   1.000
_cell.length_b   1.000
_cell.length_c   1.000
_cell.angle_alpha   90.00
_cell.angle_beta   90.00
_cell.angle_gamma   90.00
#
_symmetry.space_group_name_H-M   'P 1'
#
loop_
_entity.id
_entity.type
_entity.pdbx_description
1 polymer ?
#
loop_
_entity_poly.entity_id
_entity_poly.type
_entity_poly.pdbx_seq_one_letter_code
_entity_poly.pdbx_strand_id
1 'polypeptide(L)'
;MQTIIFLLLTFLIVIFSVLQYFKSKNSRLDKLKSGECPDCKEKTKTFFDDNTKTTFTQEVISAKILKGGGCSGVPDIEYRCKSCGLKEVYNS
;
A
#
# COMPACT_ATOMS: atom_id res chain seq x y z
N MET A 1 38.79 17.28 -10.33
CA MET A 1 38.38 17.15 -8.91
C MET A 1 36.91 17.53 -8.73
N GLN A 2 36.53 18.80 -8.95
CA GLN A 2 35.16 19.28 -8.72
C GLN A 2 34.07 18.61 -9.59
N THR A 3 34.34 18.35 -10.86
CA THR A 3 33.41 17.67 -11.78
C THR A 3 33.18 16.20 -11.44
N ILE A 4 34.23 15.50 -10.98
CA ILE A 4 34.16 14.09 -10.57
C ILE A 4 33.33 13.97 -9.28
N ILE A 5 33.56 14.86 -8.31
CA ILE A 5 32.80 14.92 -7.07
C ILE A 5 31.31 15.20 -7.35
N PHE A 6 31.01 16.12 -8.27
CA PHE A 6 29.63 16.43 -8.67
C PHE A 6 28.93 15.23 -9.31
N LEU A 7 29.59 14.52 -10.24
CA LEU A 7 29.06 13.30 -10.84
C LEU A 7 28.74 12.23 -9.79
N LEU A 8 29.65 12.02 -8.84
CA LEU A 8 29.48 11.02 -7.78
C LEU A 8 28.30 11.36 -6.86
N LEU A 9 28.15 12.64 -6.48
CA LEU A 9 27.00 13.10 -5.69
C LEU A 9 25.67 12.94 -6.43
N THR A 10 25.61 13.33 -7.71
CA THR A 10 24.37 13.16 -8.50
C THR A 10 23.98 11.69 -8.62
N PHE A 11 24.95 10.79 -8.80
CA PHE A 11 24.72 9.36 -8.85
C PHE A 11 24.14 8.81 -7.54
N LEU A 12 24.70 9.22 -6.40
CA LEU A 12 24.18 8.82 -5.08
C LEU A 12 22.75 9.33 -4.83
N ILE A 13 22.43 10.55 -5.27
CA ILE A 13 21.07 11.12 -5.13
C ILE A 13 20.06 10.31 -5.95
N VAL A 14 20.42 9.89 -7.16
CA VAL A 14 19.55 9.05 -8.00
C VAL A 14 19.30 7.70 -7.35
N ILE A 15 20.33 7.05 -6.80
CA ILE A 15 20.15 5.78 -6.08
C ILE A 15 19.23 5.98 -4.87
N PHE A 16 19.46 7.03 -4.09
CA PHE A 16 18.65 7.32 -2.92
C PHE A 16 17.17 7.57 -3.26
N SER A 17 16.88 8.33 -4.32
CA SER A 17 15.51 8.60 -4.73
C SER A 17 14.76 7.35 -5.18
N VAL A 18 15.43 6.44 -5.90
CA VAL A 18 14.86 5.14 -6.28
C VAL A 18 14.55 4.30 -5.04
N LEU A 19 15.47 4.20 -4.09
CA LEU A 19 15.24 3.47 -2.84
C LEU A 19 14.08 4.07 -2.02
N GLN A 20 14.01 5.40 -1.95
CA GLN A 20 12.93 6.11 -1.25
C GLN A 20 11.57 5.85 -1.90
N TYR A 21 11.51 5.80 -3.24
CA TYR A 21 10.30 5.47 -3.98
C TYR A 21 9.78 4.07 -3.63
N PHE A 22 10.65 3.05 -3.66
CA PHE A 22 10.26 1.68 -3.29
C PHE A 22 9.81 1.59 -1.83
N LYS A 23 10.52 2.25 -0.91
CA LYS A 23 10.14 2.29 0.51
C LYS A 23 8.76 2.91 0.73
N SER A 24 8.46 4.03 0.05
CA SER A 24 7.17 4.70 0.13
C SER A 24 6.04 3.81 -0.40
N LYS A 25 6.25 3.17 -1.56
CA LYS A 25 5.28 2.26 -2.17
C LYS A 25 4.96 1.06 -1.27
N ASN A 26 5.98 0.43 -0.69
CA ASN A 26 5.80 -0.70 0.22
C ASN A 26 5.09 -0.28 1.51
N SER A 27 5.45 0.86 2.12
CA SER A 27 4.79 1.35 3.34
C SER A 27 3.30 1.62 3.13
N ARG A 28 2.89 2.14 1.95
CA ARG A 28 1.47 2.30 1.61
C ARG A 28 0.76 0.96 1.45
N LEU A 29 1.40 0.01 0.78
CA LEU A 29 0.87 -1.36 0.63
C LEU A 29 0.68 -2.06 1.97
N ASP A 30 1.63 -1.91 2.90
CA ASP A 30 1.54 -2.50 4.23
C ASP A 30 0.36 -1.93 5.03
N LYS A 31 0.10 -0.62 4.91
CA LYS A 31 -1.10 0.02 5.51
C LYS A 31 -2.40 -0.52 4.90
N LEU A 32 -2.45 -0.64 3.58
CA LEU A 32 -3.61 -1.21 2.91
C LEU A 32 -3.86 -2.67 3.31
N LYS A 33 -2.78 -3.48 3.42
CA LYS A 33 -2.83 -4.86 3.91
C LYS A 33 -3.24 -4.97 5.37
N SER A 34 -2.88 -3.99 6.21
CA SER A 34 -3.32 -3.92 7.61
C SER A 34 -4.75 -3.39 7.80
N GLY A 35 -5.44 -3.03 6.71
CA GLY A 35 -6.80 -2.49 6.76
C GLY A 35 -6.87 -1.01 7.15
N GLU A 36 -5.75 -0.28 7.00
CA GLU A 36 -5.65 1.17 7.22
C GLU A 36 -5.54 1.92 5.89
N CYS A 37 -6.36 2.95 5.69
CA CYS A 37 -6.23 3.81 4.53
C CYS A 37 -5.03 4.76 4.70
N PRO A 38 -4.04 4.78 3.77
CA PRO A 38 -2.91 5.69 3.87
C PRO A 38 -3.28 7.17 3.69
N ASP A 39 -4.47 7.47 3.15
CA ASP A 39 -4.93 8.82 2.82
C ASP A 39 -5.82 9.40 3.94
N CYS A 40 -6.94 8.73 4.27
CA CYS A 40 -7.86 9.18 5.32
C CYS A 40 -7.57 8.61 6.72
N LYS A 41 -6.57 7.73 6.87
CA LYS A 41 -6.14 7.09 8.15
C LYS A 41 -7.21 6.24 8.85
N GLU A 42 -8.31 5.96 8.18
CA GLU A 42 -9.38 5.14 8.75
C GLU A 42 -8.97 3.66 8.75
N LYS A 43 -9.27 2.98 9.87
CA LYS A 43 -8.88 1.59 10.14
C LYS A 43 -10.10 0.71 10.26
N THR A 44 -9.97 -0.55 9.86
CA THR A 44 -10.96 -1.60 10.14
C THR A 44 -11.27 -1.64 11.64
N LYS A 45 -12.55 -1.51 11.99
CA LYS A 45 -13.03 -1.55 13.39
C LYS A 45 -13.72 -2.87 13.64
N THR A 46 -13.42 -3.50 14.77
CA THR A 46 -14.09 -4.70 15.26
C THR A 46 -14.88 -4.32 16.49
N PHE A 47 -16.19 -4.58 16.48
CA PHE A 47 -17.09 -4.35 17.59
C PHE A 47 -17.56 -5.70 18.11
N PHE A 48 -17.49 -5.90 19.43
CA PHE A 48 -18.06 -7.08 20.07
C PHE A 48 -19.36 -6.66 20.75
N ASP A 49 -20.45 -7.36 20.45
CA ASP A 49 -21.74 -7.15 21.10
C ASP A 49 -21.97 -8.26 22.14
N ASP A 50 -21.97 -7.89 23.42
CA ASP A 50 -22.18 -8.81 24.53
C ASP A 50 -23.60 -9.41 24.56
N ASN A 51 -24.60 -8.71 24.00
CA ASN A 51 -25.99 -9.15 24.04
C ASN A 51 -26.27 -10.27 23.04
N THR A 52 -25.71 -10.15 21.84
CA THR A 52 -25.86 -11.15 20.77
C THR A 52 -24.70 -12.14 20.70
N LYS A 53 -23.63 -11.91 21.48
CA LYS A 53 -22.36 -12.67 21.45
C LYS A 53 -21.77 -12.73 20.04
N THR A 54 -21.93 -11.66 19.27
CA THR A 54 -21.43 -11.58 17.88
C THR A 54 -20.37 -10.50 17.73
N THR A 55 -19.35 -10.78 16.94
CA THR A 55 -18.32 -9.81 16.53
C THR A 55 -18.67 -9.23 15.16
N PHE A 56 -18.78 -7.91 15.07
CA PHE A 56 -18.96 -7.18 13.82
C PHE A 56 -17.65 -6.55 13.37
N THR A 57 -17.17 -6.91 12.18
CA THR A 57 -15.98 -6.31 11.58
C THR A 57 -16.39 -5.38 10.46
N GLN A 58 -16.14 -4.09 10.62
CA GLN A 58 -16.37 -3.10 9.58
C GLN A 58 -15.08 -2.90 8.78
N GLU A 59 -14.96 -3.63 7.67
CA GLU A 59 -13.82 -3.52 6.76
C GLU A 59 -13.86 -2.20 5.96
N VAL A 60 -12.82 -1.39 6.15
CA VAL A 60 -12.64 -0.09 5.50
C VAL A 60 -11.96 -0.22 4.14
N ILE A 61 -11.09 -1.23 3.98
CA ILE A 61 -10.37 -1.53 2.74
C ILE A 61 -10.98 -2.78 2.10
N SER A 62 -11.31 -2.71 0.81
CA SER A 62 -11.66 -3.87 0.00
C SER A 62 -10.52 -4.22 -0.95
N ALA A 63 -10.07 -5.47 -0.96
CA ALA A 63 -9.09 -5.99 -1.91
C ALA A 63 -9.80 -6.85 -2.98
N LYS A 64 -9.46 -6.63 -4.26
CA LYS A 64 -9.99 -7.40 -5.39
C LYS A 64 -8.88 -7.76 -6.35
N ILE A 65 -8.82 -9.01 -6.79
CA ILE A 65 -7.91 -9.44 -7.85
C ILE A 65 -8.47 -8.97 -9.20
N LEU A 66 -7.68 -8.17 -9.93
CA LEU A 66 -8.05 -7.63 -11.24
C LEU A 66 -7.69 -8.57 -12.38
N LYS A 67 -6.49 -9.16 -12.33
CA LYS A 67 -6.01 -10.13 -13.32
C LYS A 67 -5.25 -11.24 -12.60
N GLY A 68 -5.61 -12.49 -12.93
CA GLY A 68 -4.95 -13.68 -12.41
C GLY A 68 -3.61 -13.91 -13.10
N GLY A 69 -2.61 -13.11 -12.74
CA GLY A 69 -1.17 -13.35 -12.88
C GLY A 69 -0.52 -13.69 -14.22
N GLY A 70 -1.27 -13.94 -15.30
CA GLY A 70 -0.73 -14.23 -16.63
C GLY A 70 0.45 -15.21 -16.62
N CYS A 71 1.42 -14.98 -17.52
CA CYS A 71 2.67 -15.75 -17.56
C CYS A 71 3.66 -15.40 -16.43
N SER A 72 3.43 -14.30 -15.70
CA SER A 72 4.29 -13.88 -14.59
C SER A 72 3.93 -14.58 -13.27
N GLY A 73 2.76 -15.22 -13.18
CA GLY A 73 2.25 -15.87 -11.97
C GLY A 73 1.84 -14.92 -10.84
N VAL A 74 2.00 -13.60 -11.03
CA VAL A 74 1.79 -12.59 -9.99
C VAL A 74 0.47 -11.84 -10.21
N PRO A 75 -0.54 -12.00 -9.33
CA PRO A 75 -1.83 -11.36 -9.51
C PRO A 75 -1.78 -9.86 -9.21
N ASP A 76 -2.49 -9.08 -10.04
CA ASP A 76 -2.75 -7.67 -9.78
C ASP A 76 -3.90 -7.55 -8.77
N ILE A 77 -3.64 -6.93 -7.63
CA ILE A 77 -4.62 -6.68 -6.56
C ILE A 77 -4.96 -5.18 -6.52
N GLU A 78 -6.23 -4.85 -6.72
CA GLU A 78 -6.81 -3.53 -6.45
C GLU A 78 -7.21 -3.44 -4.99
N TYR A 79 -6.66 -2.47 -4.27
CA TYR A 79 -7.12 -2.04 -2.96
C TYR A 79 -7.94 -0.78 -3.12
N ARG A 80 -9.14 -0.79 -2.53
CA ARG A 80 -10.03 0.37 -2.50
C ARG A 80 -10.44 0.71 -1.08
N CYS A 81 -10.35 1.98 -0.71
CA CYS A 81 -10.92 2.48 0.53
C CYS A 81 -12.39 2.85 0.35
N LYS A 82 -13.27 2.31 1.20
CA LYS A 82 -14.71 2.61 1.19
C LYS A 82 -15.04 3.99 1.74
N SER A 83 -14.16 4.57 2.56
CA SER A 83 -14.37 5.85 3.24
C SER A 83 -14.09 7.04 2.32
N CYS A 84 -12.88 7.12 1.76
CA CYS A 84 -12.44 8.24 0.91
C CYS A 84 -12.45 7.93 -0.59
N GLY A 85 -12.70 6.68 -0.99
CA GLY A 85 -12.71 6.28 -2.40
C GLY A 85 -11.33 6.08 -3.03
N LEU A 86 -10.24 6.13 -2.26
CA LEU A 86 -8.88 5.81 -2.71
C LEU A 86 -8.87 4.46 -3.46
N LYS A 87 -8.17 4.40 -4.60
CA LYS A 87 -7.94 3.16 -5.37
C LYS A 87 -6.47 3.05 -5.73
N GLU A 88 -5.85 1.93 -5.37
CA GLU A 88 -4.46 1.64 -5.70
C GLU A 88 -4.33 0.20 -6.18
N VAL A 89 -3.50 -0.02 -7.21
CA VAL A 89 -3.26 -1.36 -7.78
C VAL A 89 -1.83 -1.76 -7.52
N TYR A 90 -1.65 -2.96 -6.97
CA TYR A 90 -0.35 -3.52 -6.64
C TYR A 90 -0.23 -4.90 -7.26
N ASN A 91 0.94 -5.18 -7.83
CA ASN A 91 1.31 -6.53 -8.22
C ASN A 91 1.83 -7.24 -6.96
N SER A 92 1.27 -8.40 -6.63
CA SER A 92 1.47 -9.06 -5.33
C SER A 92 2.80 -9.80 -5.15
#